data_AF-A0A255PEP6-F1
#
_entry.id   AF-A0A255PEP6-F1
#
_cell.length_a   1.000
_cell.length_b   1.000
_cell.length_c   1.000
_cell.angle_alpha   90.00
_cell.angle_beta   90.00
_cell.angle_gamma   90.00
#
_symmetry.space_group_name_H-M   'P 1'
#
loop_
_entity.id
_entity.type
_entity.pdbx_description
1 polymer ?
#
loop_
_entity_poly.entity_id
_entity_poly.type
_entity_poly.pdbx_seq_one_letter_code
_entity_poly.pdbx_strand_id
1 'polypeptide(L)'
;MTILKLPHGHVNTYKAGCRCPACRDANRVYQSAANARRRLDPSGADRAGHGKRSTYNNYGCRCLLCRVASANAQRDYRERRKAGAQ
;
A
#
# COMPACT_ATOMS: atom_id res chain seq x y z
N MET A 1 28.17 11.74 -23.36
CA MET A 1 27.62 11.37 -22.04
C MET A 1 26.67 10.20 -22.23
N THR A 2 27.10 9.00 -21.86
CA THR A 2 26.32 7.77 -22.06
C THR A 2 25.18 7.75 -21.04
N ILE A 3 23.94 7.87 -21.51
CA ILE A 3 22.75 7.69 -20.67
C ILE A 3 22.73 6.21 -20.28
N LEU A 4 23.30 5.87 -19.11
CA LEU A 4 23.15 4.57 -18.48
C LEU A 4 21.65 4.37 -18.22
N LYS A 5 21.01 3.67 -19.14
CA LYS A 5 19.60 3.29 -19.08
C LYS A 5 19.42 2.49 -17.80
N LEU A 6 18.82 3.10 -16.77
CA LEU A 6 18.55 2.40 -15.52
C LEU A 6 17.79 1.10 -15.83
N PRO A 7 18.23 -0.06 -15.33
CA PRO A 7 17.59 -1.33 -15.68
C PRO A 7 16.12 -1.34 -15.22
N HIS A 8 15.22 -1.68 -16.13
CA HIS A 8 13.83 -1.95 -15.81
C HIS A 8 13.73 -3.15 -14.84
N GLY A 9 12.61 -3.27 -14.13
CA GLY A 9 12.45 -4.32 -13.13
C GLY A 9 13.03 -3.99 -11.75
N HIS A 10 13.30 -2.71 -11.47
CA HIS A 10 13.77 -2.26 -10.16
C HIS A 10 12.83 -1.22 -9.55
N VAL A 11 12.83 -1.11 -8.23
CA VAL A 11 11.99 -0.14 -7.50
C VAL A 11 12.37 1.30 -7.85
N ASN A 12 13.67 1.56 -8.06
CA ASN A 12 14.15 2.89 -8.42
C ASN A 12 13.68 3.32 -9.82
N THR A 13 13.58 2.39 -10.78
CA THR A 13 13.02 2.70 -12.10
C THR A 13 11.51 2.89 -12.06
N TYR A 14 10.79 2.18 -11.19
CA TYR A 14 9.39 2.50 -10.91
C TYR A 14 9.24 3.91 -10.31
N LYS A 15 10.07 4.27 -9.33
CA LYS A 15 10.08 5.61 -8.71
C LYS A 15 10.42 6.72 -9.72
N ALA A 16 11.32 6.45 -10.67
CA ALA A 16 11.66 7.34 -11.77
C ALA A 16 10.56 7.47 -12.85
N GLY A 17 9.42 6.79 -12.70
CA GLY A 17 8.25 6.95 -13.57
C GLY A 17 7.98 5.78 -14.50
N CYS A 18 8.85 4.77 -14.58
CA CYS A 18 8.57 3.60 -15.40
C CYS A 18 7.36 2.83 -14.85
N ARG A 19 6.51 2.36 -15.77
CA ARG A 19 5.31 1.58 -15.44
C ARG A 19 5.26 0.24 -16.17
N CYS A 20 6.38 -0.26 -16.73
CA CYS A 20 6.38 -1.59 -17.35
C CYS A 20 6.05 -2.69 -16.32
N PRO A 21 5.57 -3.88 -16.76
CA PRO A 21 5.20 -4.97 -15.85
C PRO A 21 6.29 -5.30 -14.83
N ALA A 22 7.55 -5.45 -15.26
CA ALA A 22 8.67 -5.75 -14.39
C ALA A 22 8.87 -4.69 -13.27
N CYS A 23 8.74 -3.40 -13.60
CA CYS A 23 8.83 -2.32 -12.60
C CYS A 23 7.64 -2.31 -11.63
N ARG A 24 6.42 -2.60 -12.11
CA ARG A 24 5.23 -2.73 -11.25
C ARG A 24 5.38 -3.90 -10.29
N ASP A 25 5.88 -5.04 -10.77
CA ASP A 25 6.16 -6.23 -9.98
C ASP A 25 7.23 -5.95 -8.91
N ALA A 26 8.35 -5.33 -9.30
CA ALA A 26 9.40 -4.94 -8.36
C ALA A 26 8.87 -4.03 -7.23
N ASN A 27 8.05 -3.02 -7.59
CA ASN A 27 7.42 -2.17 -6.58
C ASN A 27 6.41 -2.94 -5.71
N ARG A 28 5.61 -3.87 -6.27
CA ARG A 28 4.68 -4.70 -5.50
C ARG A 28 5.44 -5.53 -4.45
N VAL A 29 6.52 -6.21 -4.85
CA VAL A 29 7.35 -7.02 -3.95
C VAL A 29 7.96 -6.16 -2.86
N TYR A 30 8.54 -5.01 -3.23
CA TYR A 30 9.14 -4.07 -2.28
C TYR A 30 8.13 -3.56 -1.24
N GLN A 31 6.94 -3.14 -1.68
CA GLN A 31 5.90 -2.66 -0.77
C GLN A 31 5.36 -3.77 0.13
N SER A 32 5.22 -4.99 -0.40
CA SER A 32 4.83 -6.16 0.40
C SER A 32 5.83 -6.41 1.53
N ALA A 33 7.13 -6.46 1.21
CA ALA A 33 8.19 -6.63 2.20
C ALA A 33 8.26 -5.48 3.22
N ALA A 34 8.02 -4.23 2.78
CA ALA A 34 7.93 -3.09 3.69
C ALA A 34 6.72 -3.18 4.63
N ASN A 35 5.56 -3.59 4.13
CA ASN A 35 4.35 -3.78 4.93
C ASN A 35 4.52 -4.95 5.92
N ALA A 36 5.12 -6.07 5.49
CA ALA A 36 5.41 -7.21 6.35
C ALA A 36 6.27 -6.78 7.55
N ARG A 37 7.36 -6.03 7.30
CA ARG A 37 8.21 -5.47 8.37
C ARG A 37 7.43 -4.55 9.30
N ARG A 38 6.59 -3.65 8.77
CA ARG A 38 5.76 -2.75 9.59
C ARG A 38 4.74 -3.49 10.46
N ARG A 39 4.25 -4.64 10.03
CA ARG A 39 3.33 -5.48 10.83
C ARG A 39 4.01 -6.18 12.00
N LEU A 40 5.32 -6.38 11.94
CA LEU A 40 6.11 -6.96 13.03
C LEU A 40 6.44 -5.92 14.12
N ASP A 41 6.26 -4.63 13.84
CA ASP A 41 6.49 -3.54 14.78
C ASP A 41 5.15 -2.87 15.18
N PRO A 42 4.55 -3.28 16.31
CA PRO A 42 3.30 -2.69 16.81
C PRO A 42 3.41 -1.17 17.03
N SER A 43 4.57 -0.67 17.45
CA SER A 43 4.80 0.77 17.69
C SER A 43 4.74 1.60 16.40
N GLY A 44 4.91 0.94 15.25
CA GLY A 44 4.71 1.55 13.94
C GLY A 44 3.27 2.07 13.76
N ALA A 45 2.28 1.38 14.33
CA ALA A 45 0.89 1.82 14.28
C ALA A 45 0.66 3.09 15.10
N ASP A 46 1.31 3.20 16.27
CA ASP A 46 1.22 4.40 17.13
C ASP A 46 1.80 5.62 16.40
N ARG A 47 2.97 5.47 15.77
CA ARG A 47 3.60 6.53 14.96
C ARG A 47 2.78 6.92 13.73
N ALA A 48 2.12 5.97 13.08
CA ALA A 48 1.27 6.24 11.90
C ALA A 48 -0.10 6.86 12.27
N GLY A 49 -0.50 6.71 13.53
CA GLY A 49 -1.81 7.09 14.06
C GLY A 49 -2.90 6.06 13.78
N HIS A 50 -3.69 5.74 14.80
CA HIS A 50 -4.82 4.81 14.73
C HIS A 50 -6.04 5.42 14.01
N GLY A 51 -7.04 4.58 13.72
CA GLY A 51 -8.30 5.04 13.13
C GLY A 51 -8.26 5.27 11.61
N LYS A 52 -7.21 4.79 10.93
CA LYS A 52 -7.07 4.90 9.47
C LYS A 52 -7.06 3.52 8.83
N ARG A 53 -7.68 3.39 7.64
CA ARG A 53 -7.60 2.16 6.83
C ARG A 53 -6.15 1.81 6.48
N SER A 54 -5.31 2.81 6.22
CA SER A 54 -3.88 2.63 5.95
C SER A 54 -3.16 2.00 7.14
N THR A 55 -3.43 2.43 8.37
CA THR A 55 -2.85 1.84 9.58
C THR A 55 -3.30 0.39 9.77
N TYR A 56 -4.59 0.10 9.55
CA TYR A 56 -5.11 -1.28 9.58
C TYR A 56 -4.42 -2.21 8.56
N ASN A 57 -4.27 -1.77 7.31
CA ASN A 57 -3.71 -2.60 6.24
C ASN A 57 -2.18 -2.70 6.26
N ASN A 58 -1.50 -1.58 6.48
CA ASN A 58 -0.06 -1.45 6.29
C ASN A 58 0.74 -1.79 7.55
N TYR A 59 0.17 -1.54 8.73
CA TYR A 59 0.82 -1.78 10.03
C TYR A 59 0.16 -2.93 10.80
N GLY A 60 -0.93 -3.48 10.30
CA GLY A 60 -1.58 -4.64 10.92
C GLY A 60 -2.34 -4.33 12.21
N CYS A 61 -2.54 -3.06 12.56
CA CYS A 61 -3.28 -2.69 13.75
C CYS A 61 -4.72 -3.23 13.72
N ARG A 62 -5.21 -3.73 14.85
CA ARG A 62 -6.54 -4.33 15.02
C ARG A 62 -7.35 -3.69 16.13
N CYS A 63 -6.99 -2.49 16.61
CA CYS A 63 -7.80 -1.75 17.58
C CYS A 63 -9.18 -1.38 16.99
N LEU A 64 -10.12 -1.01 17.87
CA LEU A 64 -11.51 -0.70 17.47
C LEU A 64 -11.57 0.39 16.40
N LEU A 65 -10.85 1.50 16.58
CA LEU A 65 -10.82 2.62 15.63
C LEU A 65 -10.35 2.17 14.24
N CYS A 66 -9.29 1.37 14.16
CA CYS A 66 -8.77 0.83 12.91
C CYS A 66 -9.74 -0.16 12.25
N ARG A 67 -10.45 -0.99 13.04
CA ARG A 67 -11.48 -1.90 12.52
C ARG A 67 -12.66 -1.13 11.93
N VAL A 68 -13.17 -0.13 12.64
CA VAL A 68 -14.27 0.73 12.18
C VAL A 68 -13.89 1.45 10.89
N ALA A 69 -12.70 2.05 10.83
CA ALA A 69 -12.22 2.73 9.62
C ALA A 69 -12.12 1.77 8.41
N SER A 70 -11.65 0.54 8.64
CA SER A 70 -11.60 -0.49 7.58
C SER A 70 -12.99 -0.91 7.13
N ALA A 71 -13.93 -1.11 8.06
CA ALA A 71 -15.30 -1.50 7.75
C ALA A 71 -16.04 -0.40 6.96
N ASN A 72 -15.94 0.86 7.37
CA ASN A 72 -16.54 1.99 6.66
C ASN A 72 -16.00 2.09 5.23
N ALA A 73 -14.68 2.01 5.06
CA ALA A 73 -14.08 2.10 3.73
C ALA A 73 -14.39 0.89 2.83
N GLN A 74 -14.72 -0.28 3.39
CA GLN A 74 -15.23 -1.41 2.63
C GLN A 74 -16.68 -1.22 2.22
N ARG A 75 -17.52 -0.66 3.10
CA ARG A 75 -18.90 -0.27 2.78
C ARG A 75 -18.90 0.73 1.62
N ASP A 76 -18.15 1.81 1.73
CA ASP A 76 -18.06 2.84 0.68
C ASP A 76 -17.60 2.26 -0.66
N TYR A 77 -16.63 1.34 -0.63
CA TYR A 77 -16.17 0.66 -1.84
C TYR A 77 -17.28 -0.18 -2.49
N ARG A 78 -18.06 -0.92 -1.69
CA ARG A 78 -19.18 -1.73 -2.19
C ARG A 78 -20.27 -0.86 -2.79
N GLU A 79 -20.61 0.25 -2.13
CA GLU A 79 -21.63 1.17 -2.63
C GLU A 79 -21.19 1.85 -3.93
N ARG A 80 -19.93 2.31 -4.04
CA ARG A 80 -19.38 2.82 -5.30
C ARG A 80 -19.36 1.77 -6.42
N ARG A 81 -19.05 0.51 -6.09
CA ARG A 81 -19.07 -0.60 -7.05
C ARG A 81 -20.48 -0.90 -7.56
N LYS A 82 -21.50 -0.82 -6.71
CA LYS A 82 -22.91 -0.94 -7.12
C LYS A 82 -23.33 0.26 -7.97
N ALA A 83 -22.97 1.48 -7.55
CA ALA A 83 -23.30 2.72 -8.25
C ALA A 83 -22.71 2.77 -9.68
N GLY A 84 -21.47 2.32 -9.86
CA GLY A 84 -20.82 2.26 -11.18
C GLY A 84 -21.07 0.97 -11.97
N ALA A 85 -21.90 0.06 -11.46
CA ALA A 85 -22.35 -1.14 -12.17
C ALA A 85 -23.80 -1.02 -12.67
N GLN A 86 -24.36 0.19 -12.59
CA GLN A 86 -25.66 0.59 -13.14
C GLN A 86 -25.45 1.37 -14.43
#